data_AF-A0A9X7AUA5-F1
#
_entry.id   AF-A0A9X7AUA5-F1
#
_cell.length_a   1.000
_cell.length_b   1.000
_cell.length_c   1.000
_cell.angle_alpha   90.00
_cell.angle_beta   90.00
_cell.angle_gamma   90.00
#
_symmetry.space_group_name_H-M   'P 1'
#
loop_
_entity.id
_entity.type
_entity.pdbx_description
1 polymer ?
#
loop_
_entity_poly.entity_id
_entity_poly.type
_entity_poly.pdbx_seq_one_letter_code
_entity_poly.pdbx_strand_id
1 'polypeptide(L)'
;MSFFKMDEVEEVKGFGMIAKGEYEVTVTNAKGEIAKSSGKPKLEIDFEIRSDVPQNHQGAKILYNTFTFEHPTAKGLAKSFFLACGMPHNYAPATVEQMAKDVYGKHLIIYVTHKKQDDGREFPKASSYKVSEVNALQKQAPVVVGDQDLPF
;
A
#
# COMPACT_ATOMS: atom_id res chain seq x y z
N MET A 1 -16.50 0.85 -39.98
CA MET A 1 -16.99 0.24 -38.73
C MET A 1 -16.13 0.77 -37.59
N SER A 2 -16.70 1.59 -36.69
CA SER A 2 -15.96 2.03 -35.49
C SER A 2 -15.96 0.87 -34.48
N PHE A 3 -14.77 0.47 -34.03
CA PHE A 3 -14.57 -0.64 -33.09
C PHE A 3 -15.14 -0.36 -31.69
N PHE A 4 -15.34 0.91 -31.36
CA PHE A 4 -15.83 1.34 -30.06
C PHE A 4 -16.95 2.38 -30.22
N LYS A 5 -18.01 2.18 -29.44
CA LYS A 5 -19.11 3.13 -29.23
C LYS A 5 -19.21 3.35 -27.73
N MET A 6 -19.19 4.61 -27.32
CA MET A 6 -19.31 5.02 -25.93
C MET A 6 -20.80 5.02 -25.57
N ASP A 7 -21.43 3.84 -25.60
CA ASP A 7 -22.78 3.69 -25.07
C ASP A 7 -22.71 3.84 -23.54
N GLU A 8 -23.75 4.41 -22.92
CA GLU A 8 -23.89 4.54 -21.46
C GLU A 8 -23.89 3.14 -20.82
N VAL A 9 -22.71 2.59 -20.59
CA VAL A 9 -22.48 1.54 -19.60
C VAL A 9 -22.85 2.12 -18.24
N GLU A 10 -23.64 1.36 -17.45
CA GLU A 10 -23.90 1.64 -16.03
C GLU A 10 -22.64 2.25 -15.44
N GLU A 11 -22.76 3.47 -14.88
CA GLU A 11 -21.64 4.24 -14.34
C GLU A 11 -20.62 3.27 -13.75
N VAL A 12 -19.49 3.10 -14.46
CA VAL A 12 -18.32 2.45 -13.87
C VAL A 12 -18.23 3.14 -12.52
N LYS A 13 -18.31 2.39 -11.40
CA LYS A 13 -18.18 2.90 -10.02
C LYS A 13 -16.79 3.53 -9.90
N GLY A 14 -16.67 4.69 -10.53
CA GLY A 14 -15.50 5.08 -11.25
C GLY A 14 -14.68 5.83 -10.27
N PHE A 15 -13.64 5.17 -9.76
CA PHE A 15 -12.53 5.81 -9.08
C PHE A 15 -12.97 6.91 -8.09
N GLY A 16 -14.05 6.64 -7.35
CA GLY A 16 -14.55 7.57 -6.34
C GLY A 16 -13.46 7.79 -5.29
N MET A 17 -13.43 8.99 -4.71
CA MET A 17 -12.51 9.28 -3.63
C MET A 17 -12.65 8.22 -2.53
N ILE A 18 -11.55 7.57 -2.16
CA ILE A 18 -11.54 6.51 -1.14
C ILE A 18 -12.11 7.10 0.14
N ALA A 19 -13.20 6.52 0.65
CA ALA A 19 -13.83 7.00 1.87
C ALA A 19 -12.87 6.89 3.07
N LYS A 20 -13.04 7.77 4.06
CA LYS A 20 -12.24 7.68 5.30
C LYS A 20 -12.58 6.37 6.02
N GLY A 21 -11.58 5.69 6.54
CA GLY A 21 -11.79 4.41 7.23
C GLY A 21 -10.54 3.55 7.29
N GLU A 22 -10.69 2.37 7.88
CA GLU A 22 -9.64 1.36 7.94
C GLU A 22 -9.71 0.43 6.73
N TYR A 23 -8.55 0.17 6.13
CA TYR A 23 -8.43 -0.70 4.96
C TYR A 23 -7.22 -1.60 5.11
N GLU A 24 -7.38 -2.85 4.69
CA GLU A 24 -6.30 -3.81 4.45
C GLU A 24 -5.63 -3.47 3.12
N VAL A 25 -4.33 -3.21 3.15
CA VAL A 25 -3.58 -2.76 1.98
C VAL A 25 -2.30 -3.56 1.78
N THR A 26 -1.81 -3.54 0.55
CA THR A 26 -0.50 -4.04 0.16
C THR A 26 0.39 -2.88 -0.23
N VAL A 27 1.66 -2.92 0.20
CA VAL A 27 2.70 -2.04 -0.34
C VAL A 27 3.02 -2.45 -1.77
N THR A 28 2.54 -1.69 -2.75
CA THR A 28 2.71 -2.00 -4.19
C THR A 28 3.86 -1.25 -4.84
N ASN A 29 4.32 -0.17 -4.20
CA ASN A 29 5.51 0.56 -4.59
C ASN A 29 6.24 1.05 -3.33
N ALA A 30 7.56 0.95 -3.35
CA ALA A 30 8.42 1.45 -2.28
C ALA A 30 9.71 1.98 -2.90
N LYS A 31 10.02 3.24 -2.63
CA LYS A 31 11.20 3.93 -3.15
C LYS A 31 11.92 4.67 -2.04
N GLY A 32 13.11 4.19 -1.69
CA GLY A 32 14.04 4.88 -0.80
C GLY A 32 14.91 5.82 -1.61
N GLU A 33 15.00 7.09 -1.22
CA GLU A 33 15.91 8.04 -1.87
C GLU A 33 16.37 9.13 -0.90
N ILE A 34 17.39 9.88 -1.31
CA ILE A 34 17.82 11.10 -0.63
C ILE A 34 17.07 12.29 -1.26
N ALA A 35 16.30 13.02 -0.45
CA ALA A 35 15.56 14.18 -0.88
C ALA A 35 16.52 15.27 -1.39
N LYS A 36 16.39 15.68 -2.65
CA LYS A 36 17.27 16.68 -3.28
C LYS A 36 17.23 18.05 -2.59
N SER A 37 16.11 18.41 -1.98
CA SER A 37 15.91 19.72 -1.33
C SER A 37 16.56 19.82 0.05
N SER A 38 16.61 18.71 0.82
CA SER A 38 17.14 18.71 2.19
C SER A 38 18.42 17.89 2.36
N GLY A 39 18.76 17.02 1.40
CA GLY A 39 19.88 16.08 1.47
C GLY A 39 19.63 14.92 2.43
N LYS A 40 18.36 14.57 2.69
CA LYS A 40 17.98 13.66 3.79
C LYS A 40 17.28 12.41 3.27
N PRO A 41 17.41 11.27 3.97
CA PRO A 41 16.71 10.06 3.59
C PRO A 41 15.19 10.26 3.67
N LYS A 42 14.49 9.77 2.66
CA LYS A 42 13.03 9.64 2.64
C LYS A 42 12.63 8.30 2.02
N LEU A 43 11.44 7.84 2.38
CA LEU A 43 10.82 6.63 1.84
C LEU A 43 9.46 7.00 1.27
N GLU A 44 9.26 6.76 -0.02
CA GLU A 44 7.98 6.96 -0.70
C GLU A 44 7.29 5.62 -0.93
N ILE A 45 6.03 5.55 -0.55
CA ILE A 45 5.24 4.32 -0.56
C ILE A 45 3.89 4.57 -1.20
N ASP A 46 3.49 3.64 -2.05
CA ASP A 46 2.14 3.55 -2.55
C ASP A 46 1.48 2.29 -2.00
N PHE A 47 0.23 2.45 -1.55
CA PHE A 47 -0.59 1.36 -1.06
C PHE A 47 -1.68 1.03 -2.08
N GLU A 48 -2.05 -0.24 -2.15
CA GLU A 48 -3.23 -0.70 -2.87
C GLU A 48 -4.15 -1.43 -1.90
N ILE A 49 -5.44 -1.07 -1.91
CA ILE A 49 -6.45 -1.76 -1.11
C ILE A 49 -6.62 -3.18 -1.63
N ARG A 50 -6.36 -4.15 -0.75
CA ARG A 50 -6.37 -5.58 -1.05
C ARG A 50 -7.70 -6.02 -1.65
N SER A 51 -7.65 -6.53 -2.87
CA SER A 51 -8.81 -7.09 -3.58
C SER A 51 -9.19 -8.49 -3.11
N ASP A 52 -8.28 -9.19 -2.42
CA ASP A 52 -8.49 -10.52 -1.86
C ASP A 52 -9.22 -10.51 -0.50
N VAL A 53 -9.43 -9.35 0.11
CA VAL A 53 -10.16 -9.17 1.37
C VAL A 53 -11.51 -8.52 1.10
N PRO A 54 -12.64 -9.01 1.63
CA PRO A 54 -13.95 -8.36 1.50
C PRO A 54 -13.98 -6.99 2.18
N GLN A 55 -13.80 -5.91 1.41
CA GLN A 55 -13.78 -4.52 1.90
C GLN A 55 -14.17 -3.55 0.78
N ASN A 56 -14.46 -2.30 1.12
CA ASN A 56 -14.79 -1.27 0.12
C ASN A 56 -13.53 -0.79 -0.62
N HIS A 57 -13.70 -0.25 -1.82
CA HIS A 57 -12.63 0.36 -2.62
C HIS A 57 -11.47 -0.60 -2.98
N GLN A 58 -11.74 -1.90 -3.12
CA GLN A 58 -10.76 -2.90 -3.58
C GLN A 58 -10.03 -2.47 -4.86
N GLY A 59 -8.71 -2.64 -4.90
CA GLY A 59 -7.85 -2.25 -6.01
C GLY A 59 -7.56 -0.74 -6.11
N ALA A 60 -8.15 0.10 -5.26
CA ALA A 60 -7.84 1.53 -5.25
C ALA A 60 -6.45 1.80 -4.66
N LYS A 61 -5.76 2.79 -5.23
CA LYS A 61 -4.40 3.16 -4.83
C LYS A 61 -4.36 4.41 -3.98
N ILE A 62 -3.55 4.37 -2.93
CA ILE A 62 -3.28 5.51 -2.05
C ILE A 62 -1.83 5.88 -2.29
N LEU A 63 -1.64 6.90 -3.11
CA LEU A 63 -0.35 7.26 -3.67
C LEU A 63 0.38 8.29 -2.83
N TYR A 64 1.69 8.39 -3.02
CA TYR A 64 2.53 9.48 -2.51
C TYR A 64 2.59 9.57 -0.97
N ASN A 65 2.63 8.43 -0.29
CA ASN A 65 2.89 8.39 1.15
C ASN A 65 4.39 8.47 1.40
N THR A 66 4.86 9.69 1.64
CA THR A 66 6.26 9.95 1.98
C THR A 66 6.48 9.94 3.48
N PHE A 67 7.47 9.16 3.91
CA PHE A 67 8.05 9.19 5.25
C PHE A 67 9.37 9.95 5.25
N THR A 68 9.52 10.84 6.21
CA THR A 68 10.78 11.54 6.51
C THR A 68 11.23 11.19 7.91
N PHE A 69 12.54 11.17 8.13
CA PHE A 69 13.14 10.68 9.38
C PHE A 69 13.74 11.81 10.22
N GLU A 70 13.22 13.03 10.10
CA GLU A 70 13.79 14.21 10.78
C GLU A 70 13.00 14.57 12.04
N HIS A 71 11.71 14.87 11.86
CA HIS A 71 10.85 15.32 12.94
C HIS A 71 10.46 14.15 13.87
N PRO A 72 10.43 14.31 15.20
CA PRO A 72 10.03 13.26 16.13
C PRO A 72 8.69 12.60 15.78
N THR A 73 7.69 13.39 15.37
CA THR A 73 6.39 12.89 14.91
C THR A 73 6.50 12.04 13.64
N ALA A 74 7.32 12.47 12.68
CA ALA A 74 7.51 11.74 11.43
C ALA A 74 8.28 10.42 11.65
N LYS A 75 9.27 10.43 12.56
CA LYS A 75 9.95 9.21 13.04
C LYS A 75 8.97 8.27 13.74
N GLY A 76 8.07 8.80 14.57
CA GLY A 76 7.03 8.02 15.24
C GLY A 76 6.08 7.34 14.25
N LEU A 77 5.68 8.06 13.21
CA LEU A 77 4.82 7.53 12.14
C LEU A 77 5.55 6.48 11.28
N ALA A 78 6.83 6.70 10.96
CA ALA A 78 7.64 5.71 10.27
C ALA A 78 7.84 4.45 11.12
N LYS A 79 8.06 4.61 12.43
CA LYS A 79 8.19 3.48 13.37
C LYS A 79 6.92 2.64 13.40
N SER A 80 5.72 3.26 13.50
CA SER A 80 4.47 2.50 13.49
C SER A 80 4.25 1.77 12.16
N PHE A 81 4.61 2.40 11.04
CA PHE A 81 4.58 1.76 9.73
C PHE A 81 5.51 0.53 9.64
N PHE A 82 6.77 0.62 10.06
CA PHE A 82 7.69 -0.51 10.02
C PHE A 82 7.25 -1.66 10.94
N LEU A 83 6.74 -1.33 12.14
CA LEU A 83 6.17 -2.33 13.05
C LEU A 83 4.95 -3.03 12.42
N ALA A 84 4.08 -2.28 11.75
CA ALA A 84 2.93 -2.83 11.03
C ALA A 84 3.35 -3.76 9.88
N CYS A 85 4.49 -3.48 9.23
CA CYS A 85 5.10 -4.35 8.22
C CYS A 85 5.81 -5.60 8.80
N GLY A 86 5.84 -5.76 10.12
CA GLY A 86 6.46 -6.89 10.82
C GLY A 86 7.97 -6.71 11.09
N MET A 87 8.50 -5.49 10.96
CA MET A 87 9.91 -5.22 11.30
C MET A 87 10.13 -5.24 12.82
N PRO A 88 11.30 -5.68 13.30
CA PRO A 88 11.58 -5.72 14.73
C PRO A 88 11.72 -4.32 15.33
N HIS A 89 11.57 -4.21 16.66
CA HIS A 89 11.66 -2.92 17.36
C HIS A 89 13.03 -2.23 17.22
N ASN A 90 14.10 -3.01 17.00
CA ASN A 90 15.47 -2.53 16.79
C ASN A 90 15.85 -2.52 15.30
N TYR A 91 14.87 -2.44 14.40
CA TYR A 91 15.10 -2.38 12.96
C TYR A 91 16.06 -1.23 12.59
N ALA A 92 17.21 -1.61 12.03
CA ALA A 92 18.32 -0.72 11.71
C ALA A 92 18.82 -1.02 10.28
N PRO A 93 18.08 -0.58 9.25
CA PRO A 93 18.43 -0.82 7.85
C PRO A 93 19.71 -0.07 7.47
N ALA A 94 20.60 -0.72 6.73
CA ALA A 94 21.87 -0.12 6.32
C ALA A 94 21.70 1.01 5.30
N THR A 95 20.68 0.93 4.43
CA THR A 95 20.40 1.95 3.41
C THR A 95 18.90 2.18 3.22
N VAL A 96 18.54 3.29 2.55
CA VAL A 96 17.13 3.61 2.25
C VAL A 96 16.52 2.66 1.22
N GLU A 97 17.33 2.11 0.33
CA GLU A 97 16.92 1.11 -0.67
C GLU A 97 16.60 -0.22 0.01
N GLN A 98 17.36 -0.59 1.05
CA GLN A 98 17.04 -1.77 1.85
C GLN A 98 15.69 -1.60 2.55
N MET A 99 15.41 -0.41 3.10
CA MET A 99 14.09 -0.12 3.67
C MET A 99 12.96 -0.33 2.68
N ALA A 100 13.13 0.15 1.45
CA ALA A 100 12.12 -0.02 0.40
C ALA A 100 11.88 -1.49 0.05
N LYS A 101 12.96 -2.29 -0.05
CA LYS A 101 12.86 -3.73 -0.33
C LYS A 101 12.15 -4.49 0.80
N ASP A 102 12.46 -4.16 2.05
CA ASP A 102 11.95 -4.90 3.22
C ASP A 102 10.44 -4.72 3.42
N VAL A 103 9.89 -3.58 3.00
CA VAL A 103 8.46 -3.26 3.12
C VAL A 103 7.67 -3.58 1.86
N TYR A 104 8.33 -3.77 0.71
CA TYR A 104 7.65 -4.08 -0.54
C TYR A 104 6.86 -5.39 -0.45
N GLY A 105 5.60 -5.36 -0.90
CA GLY A 105 4.70 -6.52 -0.88
C GLY A 105 4.17 -6.90 0.51
N LYS A 106 4.48 -6.12 1.56
CA LYS A 106 3.90 -6.35 2.89
C LYS A 106 2.45 -5.92 2.94
N HIS A 107 1.66 -6.64 3.74
CA HIS A 107 0.28 -6.30 4.05
C HIS A 107 0.18 -5.67 5.42
N LEU A 108 -0.69 -4.68 5.53
CA LEU A 108 -0.94 -3.94 6.75
C LEU A 108 -2.31 -3.29 6.69
N ILE A 109 -2.83 -2.90 7.85
CA ILE A 109 -4.02 -2.08 7.94
C ILE A 109 -3.60 -0.61 8.03
N ILE A 110 -4.24 0.23 7.22
CA ILE A 110 -4.07 1.68 7.31
C ILE A 110 -5.40 2.37 7.59
N TYR A 111 -5.33 3.51 8.29
CA TYR A 111 -6.46 4.43 8.36
C TYR A 111 -6.29 5.51 7.29
N VAL A 112 -7.26 5.62 6.38
CA VAL A 112 -7.29 6.62 5.31
C VAL A 112 -8.01 7.87 5.80
N THR A 113 -7.33 9.00 5.67
CA THR A 113 -7.88 10.35 5.88
C THR A 113 -7.85 11.14 4.59
N HIS A 114 -8.49 12.31 4.60
CA HIS A 114 -8.43 13.25 3.48
C HIS A 114 -7.54 14.43 3.85
N LYS A 115 -6.48 14.64 3.08
CA LYS A 115 -5.62 15.80 3.22
C LYS A 115 -6.03 16.85 2.21
N LYS A 116 -6.36 18.05 2.71
CA LYS A 116 -6.59 19.26 1.90
C LYS A 116 -5.26 19.83 1.40
N GLN A 117 -5.20 20.19 0.13
CA GLN A 117 -4.18 21.08 -0.43
C GLN A 117 -4.68 22.53 -0.40
N ASP A 118 -3.75 23.47 -0.55
CA ASP A 118 -4.02 24.91 -0.52
C ASP A 118 -4.94 25.36 -1.67
N ASP A 119 -5.04 24.55 -2.73
CA ASP A 119 -5.94 24.74 -3.87
C ASP A 119 -7.36 24.19 -3.65
N GLY A 120 -7.66 23.66 -2.45
CA GLY A 120 -8.96 23.10 -2.09
C GLY A 120 -9.17 21.65 -2.52
N ARG A 121 -8.22 21.02 -3.22
CA ARG A 121 -8.30 19.59 -3.56
C ARG A 121 -8.06 18.73 -2.33
N GLU A 122 -8.82 17.65 -2.21
CA GLU A 122 -8.63 16.65 -1.17
C GLU A 122 -8.06 15.36 -1.77
N PHE A 123 -7.13 14.74 -1.05
CA PHE A 123 -6.53 13.47 -1.46
C PHE A 123 -6.54 12.46 -0.31
N PRO A 124 -6.80 11.17 -0.60
CA PRO A 124 -6.67 10.12 0.39
C PRO A 124 -5.21 9.99 0.84
N LYS A 125 -4.99 9.91 2.15
CA LYS A 125 -3.66 9.76 2.75
C LYS A 125 -3.72 8.87 3.99
N ALA A 126 -2.73 8.00 4.13
CA ALA A 126 -2.60 7.16 5.30
C ALA A 126 -2.20 7.99 6.53
N SER A 127 -2.91 7.80 7.64
CA SER A 127 -2.66 8.51 8.92
C SER A 127 -2.24 7.59 10.06
N SER A 128 -2.55 6.30 9.98
CA SER A 128 -2.23 5.29 10.99
C SER A 128 -1.90 3.95 10.33
N TYR A 129 -1.14 3.12 11.03
CA TYR A 129 -0.64 1.83 10.56
C TYR A 129 -0.79 0.78 11.66
N LYS A 130 -1.39 -0.35 11.34
CA LYS A 130 -1.57 -1.51 12.23
C LYS A 130 -1.13 -2.78 11.51
N VAL A 131 -0.76 -3.79 12.29
CA VAL A 131 -0.46 -5.13 11.77
C VAL A 131 -1.71 -5.65 11.05
N SER A 132 -1.51 -6.30 9.91
CA SER A 132 -2.59 -6.93 9.16
C SER A 132 -3.28 -8.01 10.00
N GLU A 133 -4.62 -8.02 9.96
CA GLU A 133 -5.43 -9.05 10.62
C GLU A 133 -5.65 -10.26 9.72
N VAL A 134 -5.49 -10.08 8.41
CA VAL A 134 -5.65 -11.14 7.41
C VAL A 134 -4.28 -11.58 6.95
N ASN A 135 -3.87 -12.79 7.36
CA ASN A 135 -2.66 -13.41 6.82
C ASN A 135 -2.67 -13.32 5.28
N ALA A 136 -1.53 -12.95 4.70
CA ALA A 136 -1.31 -13.15 3.26
C ALA A 136 -1.75 -14.58 2.94
N LEU A 137 -2.55 -14.80 1.90
CA LEU A 137 -2.77 -16.15 1.39
C LEU A 137 -1.39 -16.76 1.25
N GLN A 138 -1.08 -17.76 2.09
CA GLN A 138 0.13 -18.55 1.91
C GLN A 138 0.14 -18.94 0.45
N LYS A 139 1.22 -18.64 -0.28
CA LYS A 139 1.42 -19.17 -1.63
C LYS A 139 1.00 -20.63 -1.54
N GLN A 140 -0.14 -20.97 -2.14
CA GLN A 140 -0.62 -22.34 -2.13
C GLN A 140 0.55 -23.15 -2.64
N ALA A 141 0.97 -24.15 -1.85
CA ALA A 141 2.06 -25.02 -2.27
C ALA A 141 1.76 -25.47 -3.70
N PRO A 142 2.75 -25.50 -4.60
CA PRO A 142 2.51 -25.88 -5.99
C PRO A 142 1.71 -27.17 -6.00
N VAL A 143 0.56 -27.16 -6.67
CA VAL A 143 -0.27 -28.35 -6.83
C VAL A 143 0.59 -29.38 -7.54
N VAL A 144 1.07 -30.37 -6.79
CA VAL A 144 1.77 -31.52 -7.36
C VAL A 144 0.68 -32.40 -7.95
N VAL A 145 0.36 -32.19 -9.22
CA VAL A 145 -0.46 -33.13 -10.00
C VAL A 145 0.39 -34.38 -10.21
N GLY A 146 -0.01 -35.48 -9.59
CA GLY A 146 0.63 -36.77 -9.83
C GLY A 146 0.13 -37.37 -11.14
N ASP A 147 0.94 -38.19 -11.81
CA ASP A 147 0.54 -38.89 -13.05
C ASP A 147 -0.70 -39.78 -12.90
N GLN A 148 -1.15 -40.06 -11.66
CA GLN A 148 -2.37 -40.82 -11.36
C GLN A 148 -3.67 -39.98 -11.38
N ASP A 149 -3.57 -38.65 -11.42
CA ASP A 149 -4.73 -37.74 -11.57
C ASP A 149 -5.06 -37.44 -13.04
N LEU A 150 -4.30 -38.02 -13.97
CA LEU A 150 -4.54 -37.93 -15.41
C LEU A 150 -5.32 -39.18 -15.86
N PRO A 151 -6.52 -39.03 -16.44
CA PRO A 151 -7.26 -40.17 -16.96
C PRO A 151 -6.57 -40.68 -18.25
N PHE A 152 -5.87 -41.81 -18.15
CA PHE A 152 -5.46 -42.63 -19.29
C PHE A 152 -5.84 -44.09 -19.06
#